data_AF-A0A2V7H3X8-F1
#
_entry.id   AF-A0A2V7H3X8-F1
#
_cell.length_a   1.000
_cell.length_b   1.000
_cell.length_c   1.000
_cell.angle_alpha   90.00
_cell.angle_beta   90.00
_cell.angle_gamma   90.00
#
_symmetry.space_group_name_H-M   'P 1'
#
loop_
_entity.id
_entity.type
_entity.pdbx_description
1 polymer ?
#
loop_
_entity_poly.entity_id
_entity_poly.type
_entity_poly.pdbx_seq_one_letter_code
_entity_poly.pdbx_strand_id
1 'polypeptide(L)' 'MQLSLTVEGAAVLEEALIEYLSELRTEIARTDAYEFRKRLKRKEMFLRKILQQIATHGLSHIV' A
#
# COMPACT_ATOMS: atom_id res chain seq x y z
N MET A 1 -7.35 -9.92 -14.48
CA MET A 1 -7.42 -10.81 -13.31
C MET A 1 -8.05 -10.04 -12.18
N GLN A 2 -9.06 -10.59 -11.50
CA GLN A 2 -9.75 -9.94 -10.38
C GLN A 2 -9.44 -10.72 -9.11
N LEU A 3 -9.01 -10.01 -8.06
CA LEU A 3 -8.75 -10.57 -6.73
C LEU A 3 -9.90 -10.16 -5.81
N SER A 4 -10.56 -11.13 -5.18
CA SER A 4 -11.60 -10.89 -4.18
C SER A 4 -11.05 -11.26 -2.81
N LEU A 5 -11.25 -10.41 -1.81
CA LEU A 5 -10.80 -10.63 -0.43
C LEU A 5 -12.01 -10.70 0.49
N THR A 6 -11.91 -11.49 1.56
CA THR A 6 -12.83 -11.39 2.70
C THR A 6 -12.54 -10.11 3.49
N VAL A 7 -13.42 -9.77 4.44
CA VAL A 7 -13.18 -8.65 5.35
C VAL A 7 -11.89 -8.87 6.15
N GLU A 8 -11.66 -10.08 6.67
CA GLU A 8 -10.40 -10.37 7.38
C GLU A 8 -9.20 -10.29 6.44
N GLY A 9 -9.32 -10.80 5.21
CA GLY A 9 -8.26 -10.72 4.21
C GLY A 9 -7.92 -9.28 3.82
N ALA A 10 -8.91 -8.40 3.76
CA ALA A 10 -8.71 -6.97 3.50
C ALA A 10 -8.00 -6.28 4.66
N ALA A 11 -8.36 -6.60 5.91
CA ALA A 11 -7.70 -6.06 7.12
C ALA A 11 -6.23 -6.50 7.22
N VAL A 12 -5.94 -7.79 6.98
CA VAL A 12 -4.57 -8.31 6.96
C VAL A 12 -3.75 -7.66 5.84
N LEU A 13 -4.35 -7.46 4.66
CA LEU A 13 -3.67 -6.77 3.56
C LEU A 13 -3.40 -5.29 3.90
N GLU A 14 -4.34 -4.60 4.54
CA GLU A 14 -4.16 -3.23 5.00
C GLU A 14 -2.96 -3.12 5.96
N GLU A 15 -2.91 -3.96 6.99
CA GLU A 15 -1.83 -3.99 7.97
C GLU A 15 -0.46 -4.24 7.30
N ALA A 16 -0.37 -5.27 6.47
CA ALA A 16 0.86 -5.61 5.75
C ALA A 16 1.34 -4.48 4.82
N LEU A 17 0.41 -3.77 4.17
CA LEU A 17 0.75 -2.64 3.31
C LEU A 17 1.22 -1.42 4.12
N ILE A 18 0.64 -1.18 5.30
CA ILE A 18 1.06 -0.10 6.20
C ILE A 18 2.49 -0.33 6.71
N GLU A 19 2.80 -1.55 7.16
CA GLU A 19 4.14 -1.93 7.60
C GLU A 19 5.15 -1.77 6.47
N TYR A 20 4.86 -2.35 5.30
CA TYR A 20 5.75 -2.27 4.15
C TYR A 20 5.95 -0.82 3.66
N LEU A 21 4.94 0.03 3.71
CA LEU A 21 5.09 1.46 3.39
C LEU A 21 5.98 2.21 4.39
N SER A 22 6.04 1.76 5.65
CA SER A 22 7.00 2.29 6.62
C SER A 22 8.43 2.01 6.19
N GLU A 23 8.73 0.75 5.87
CA GLU A 23 10.06 0.32 5.41
C GLU A 23 10.43 0.97 4.08
N LEU A 24 9.50 1.05 3.14
CA LEU A 24 9.71 1.64 1.82
C LEU A 24 10.08 3.12 1.91
N ARG A 25 9.50 3.87 2.87
CA ARG A 25 9.87 5.27 3.11
C ARG A 25 11.32 5.38 3.61
N THR A 26 11.74 4.47 4.49
CA THR A 26 13.14 4.39 4.93
C THR A 26 14.07 4.07 3.76
N GLU A 27 13.70 3.12 2.89
CA GLU A 27 14.49 2.76 1.72
C GLU A 27 14.62 3.93 0.73
N ILE A 28 13.52 4.64 0.45
CA ILE A 28 13.52 5.85 -0.39
C ILE A 28 14.47 6.90 0.17
N ALA A 29 14.44 7.13 1.48
CA ALA A 29 15.26 8.13 2.14
C ALA A 29 16.76 7.79 2.09
N ARG A 30 17.11 6.50 2.09
CA ARG A 30 18.48 5.99 2.05
C ARG A 30 19.02 5.72 0.63
N THR A 31 18.20 5.94 -0.40
CA THR A 31 18.60 5.66 -1.78
C THR A 31 19.11 6.90 -2.50
N ASP A 32 20.39 6.87 -2.90
CA ASP A 32 21.01 7.92 -3.71
C ASP A 32 20.83 7.71 -5.21
N ALA A 33 20.75 6.45 -5.67
CA ALA A 33 20.57 6.11 -7.08
C ALA A 33 19.22 6.65 -7.60
N TYR A 34 19.26 7.73 -8.38
CA TYR A 34 18.07 8.49 -8.79
C TYR A 34 16.97 7.63 -9.41
N GLU A 35 17.30 6.80 -10.41
CA GLU A 35 16.31 5.96 -11.10
C GLU A 35 15.74 4.87 -10.19
N PHE A 36 16.56 4.34 -9.28
CA PHE A 36 16.09 3.37 -8.29
C PHE A 36 15.12 4.06 -7.31
N ARG A 37 15.49 5.22 -6.76
CA ARG A 37 14.61 6.02 -5.88
C ARG A 37 13.30 6.39 -6.58
N LYS A 38 13.34 6.74 -7.87
CA LYS A 38 12.15 7.05 -8.67
C LYS A 38 11.22 5.84 -8.79
N ARG A 39 11.76 4.64 -8.98
CA ARG A 39 10.99 3.39 -8.96
C ARG A 39 10.34 3.14 -7.60
N LEU A 40 11.08 3.33 -6.50
CA LEU A 40 10.55 3.18 -5.15
C LEU A 40 9.38 4.15 -4.87
N LYS A 41 9.53 5.42 -5.24
CA LYS A 41 8.44 6.42 -5.12
C LYS A 41 7.19 6.05 -5.93
N ARG A 42 7.35 5.48 -7.14
CA ARG A 42 6.21 4.97 -7.92
C ARG A 42 5.53 3.81 -7.22
N LYS A 43 6.30 2.90 -6.63
CA LYS A 43 5.78 1.79 -5.83
C LYS A 43 4.99 2.32 -4.63
N GLU A 44 5.55 3.27 -3.88
CA GLU A 44 4.88 3.91 -2.72
C GLU A 44 3.52 4.50 -3.13
N MET A 45 3.50 5.29 -4.21
CA MET A 45 2.28 5.90 -4.71
C MET A 45 1.22 4.87 -5.10
N PHE A 46 1.63 3.78 -5.75
CA PHE A 46 0.73 2.70 -6.13
C PHE A 46 0.12 2.00 -4.92
N LEU A 47 0.93 1.67 -3.91
CA LEU A 47 0.45 1.00 -2.69
C LEU A 47 -0.47 1.89 -1.86
N ARG A 48 -0.21 3.21 -1.80
CA ARG A 48 -1.13 4.17 -1.18
C ARG A 48 -2.51 4.19 -1.84
N LYS A 49 -2.57 4.03 -3.16
CA LYS A 49 -3.84 3.92 -3.89
C LYS A 49 -4.59 2.63 -3.54
N ILE A 50 -3.88 1.52 -3.40
CA ILE A 50 -4.49 0.25 -2.96
C ILE A 50 -5.06 0.40 -1.56
N LEU A 51 -4.31 0.98 -0.61
CA LEU A 51 -4.81 1.25 0.74
C LEU A 51 -6.06 2.13 0.73
N GLN A 52 -6.08 3.18 -0.09
CA GLN A 52 -7.26 4.03 -0.23
C GLN A 52 -8.48 3.25 -0.75
N GLN A 53 -8.28 2.33 -1.70
CA GLN A 53 -9.35 1.45 -2.20
C GLN A 53 -9.86 0.52 -1.09
N ILE A 54 -8.96 -0.10 -0.32
CA ILE A 54 -9.33 -0.94 0.82
C ILE A 54 -10.15 -0.16 1.84
N ALA A 55 -9.69 1.04 2.24
CA ALA A 55 -10.41 1.89 3.19
C ALA A 55 -11.80 2.32 2.67
N THR A 56 -11.91 2.64 1.38
CA THR A 56 -13.18 3.06 0.77
C THR A 56 -14.19 1.91 0.71
N HIS A 57 -13.73 0.69 0.41
CA HIS A 57 -14.58 -0.50 0.36
C HIS A 57 -14.87 -1.10 1.75
N GLY A 58 -13.99 -0.91 2.74
CA GLY A 58 -14.21 -1.30 4.14
C GLY A 58 -15.25 -0.43 4.85
N LEU A 59 -15.38 0.85 4.48
CA LEU A 59 -16.38 1.78 5.02
C LEU A 59 -17.80 1.56 4.45
N SER A 60 -17.93 0.81 3.33
CA SER A 60 -19.23 0.57 2.68
C SER A 60 -20.09 -0.49 3.40
N HIS A 61 -19.56 -1.17 4.43
CA HIS A 61 -20.30 -2.15 5.25
C HIS A 61 -20.69 -1.63 6.65
N ILE A 62 -20.48 -0.33 6.95
CA ILE A 62 -20.78 0.27 8.28
C ILE A 62 -21.85 1.39 8.17
N VAL A 63 -22.76 1.33 7.20
CA VAL A 63 -23.98 2.16 7.21
C VAL A 63 -25.21 1.32 6.95
#